data_AF-A0A529W991-F1
#
_entry.id   AF-A0A529W991-F1
#
_cell.length_a   1.000
_cell.length_b   1.000
_cell.length_c   1.000
_cell.angle_alpha   90.00
_cell.angle_beta   90.00
_cell.angle_gamma   90.00
#
_symmetry.space_group_name_H-M   'P 1'
#
loop_
_entity.id
_entity.type
_entity.pdbx_description
1 polymer ?
#
loop_
_entity_poly.entity_id
_entity_poly.type
_entity_poly.pdbx_seq_one_letter_code
_entity_poly.pdbx_strand_id
1 'polypeptide(L)'
;TSGALSKLLALPVFCAVVILSRLLSNALRHREAPVFRYLLTIKLVLLIAAAVLAVRLGPFPDGDHCAAIVTGMILVSAMAVQNAAHRVHLASLPPSTLMTGTTTQIMLDLADLIYGSSAEDTAASRSRLARMSGMVAVFALGCGTAALLHVQICVWSFAAPPVVALLSLIVRGSATP
;
A
#
# COMPACT_ATOMS: atom_id res chain seq x y z
N THR A 1 -1.54 -4.03 26.48
CA THR A 1 -2.60 -3.44 25.60
C THR A 1 -2.86 -1.98 25.99
N SER A 2 -2.38 -1.01 25.21
CA SER A 2 -3.32 -0.08 24.57
C SER A 2 -2.92 0.29 23.14
N GLY A 3 -1.78 0.87 22.78
CA GLY A 3 -1.52 1.31 21.40
C GLY A 3 -2.53 2.33 20.87
N ALA A 4 -3.31 2.98 21.75
CA ALA A 4 -4.28 4.00 21.37
C ALA A 4 -3.57 5.22 20.77
N LEU A 5 -2.41 5.59 21.33
CA LEU A 5 -1.61 6.71 20.84
C LEU A 5 -1.08 6.44 19.43
N SER A 6 -0.59 5.22 19.15
CA SER A 6 -0.10 4.87 17.80
C SER A 6 -1.22 4.89 16.77
N LYS A 7 -2.43 4.42 17.13
CA LYS A 7 -3.61 4.50 16.26
C LYS A 7 -4.06 5.94 16.01
N LEU A 8 -4.05 6.78 17.05
CA LEU A 8 -4.44 8.19 16.94
C LEU A 8 -3.45 8.98 16.07
N LEU A 9 -2.15 8.75 16.23
CA LEU A 9 -1.08 9.41 15.45
C LEU A 9 -1.00 8.92 14.00
N ALA A 10 -1.48 7.71 13.70
CA ALA A 10 -1.37 7.14 12.37
C ALA A 10 -2.02 8.02 11.28
N LEU A 11 -3.22 8.55 11.52
CA LEU A 11 -3.92 9.38 10.54
C LEU A 11 -3.21 10.73 10.29
N PRO A 12 -2.85 11.53 11.32
CA PRO A 12 -2.07 12.75 11.13
C PRO A 12 -0.75 12.52 10.38
N VAL A 13 0.02 11.48 10.76
CA VAL A 13 1.28 11.14 10.10
C VAL A 13 1.05 10.75 8.65
N PHE A 14 0.03 9.90 8.39
CA PHE A 14 -0.34 9.52 7.04
C PHE A 14 -0.66 10.75 6.17
N CYS A 15 -1.51 11.66 6.66
CA CYS A 15 -1.88 12.88 5.94
C CYS A 15 -0.65 13.76 5.65
N ALA A 16 0.22 13.98 6.64
CA ALA A 16 1.43 14.77 6.48
C ALA A 16 2.36 14.17 5.40
N VAL A 17 2.57 12.85 5.43
CA VAL A 17 3.44 12.16 4.46
C VAL A 17 2.84 12.17 3.06
N VAL A 18 1.51 12.07 2.90
CA VAL A 18 0.85 12.23 1.59
C VAL A 18 1.08 13.63 1.02
N ILE A 19 0.92 14.68 1.83
CA ILE A 19 1.17 16.07 1.41
C ILE A 19 2.63 16.23 1.00
N LEU A 20 3.58 15.78 1.83
CA LEU A 20 5.01 15.84 1.52
C LEU A 20 5.35 15.07 0.24
N SER A 21 4.78 13.88 0.05
CA SER A 21 4.97 13.08 -1.18
C SER A 21 4.48 13.84 -2.42
N ARG A 22 3.37 14.58 -2.31
CA ARG A 22 2.84 15.41 -3.40
C ARG A 22 3.72 16.63 -3.68
N LEU A 23 4.18 17.33 -2.65
CA LEU A 23 5.09 18.47 -2.80
C LEU A 23 6.41 18.04 -3.44
N LEU A 24 7.00 16.93 -2.97
CA LEU A 24 8.20 16.33 -3.56
C LEU A 24 7.96 15.95 -5.03
N SER A 25 6.82 15.31 -5.33
CA SER A 25 6.48 14.95 -6.70
C SER A 25 6.44 16.16 -7.62
N ASN A 26 5.83 17.27 -7.17
CA ASN A 26 5.78 18.50 -7.95
C ASN A 26 7.18 19.11 -8.15
N ALA A 27 8.01 19.14 -7.11
CA ALA A 27 9.39 19.64 -7.18
C ALA A 27 10.26 18.79 -8.14
N LEU A 28 10.12 17.47 -8.11
CA LEU A 28 10.83 16.55 -9.00
C LEU A 28 10.36 16.69 -10.47
N ARG A 29 9.06 16.91 -10.70
CA ARG A 29 8.53 17.19 -12.05
C ARG A 29 9.13 18.47 -12.65
N HIS A 30 9.35 19.50 -11.84
CA HIS A 30 10.01 20.73 -12.27
C HIS A 30 11.47 20.52 -12.68
N ARG A 31 12.09 19.41 -12.27
CA ARG A 31 13.46 19.03 -12.61
C ARG A 31 13.54 17.88 -13.63
N GLU A 32 12.42 17.54 -14.28
CA GLU A 32 12.31 16.44 -15.24
C GLU A 32 12.78 15.07 -14.68
N ALA A 33 12.75 14.91 -13.36
CA ALA A 33 13.22 13.71 -12.69
C ALA A 33 12.14 12.59 -12.73
N PRO A 34 12.54 11.30 -12.74
CA PRO A 34 11.61 10.18 -12.74
C PRO A 34 10.89 10.00 -11.40
N VAL A 35 9.87 10.82 -11.15
CA VAL A 35 9.12 10.93 -9.87
C VAL A 35 8.74 9.57 -9.28
N PHE A 36 8.18 8.68 -10.11
CA PHE A 36 7.71 7.38 -9.65
C PHE A 36 8.84 6.52 -9.08
N ARG A 37 10.04 6.56 -9.69
CA ARG A 37 11.23 5.85 -9.21
C ARG A 37 11.70 6.41 -7.87
N TYR A 38 11.67 7.73 -7.69
CA TYR A 38 11.99 8.37 -6.41
C TYR A 38 11.02 7.97 -5.30
N LEU A 39 9.71 8.01 -5.56
CA LEU A 39 8.70 7.59 -4.57
C LEU A 39 8.86 6.12 -4.18
N LEU A 40 9.11 5.22 -5.14
CA LEU A 40 9.40 3.81 -4.84
C LEU A 40 10.69 3.62 -4.05
N THR A 41 11.73 4.41 -4.33
CA THR A 41 13.00 4.37 -3.59
C THR A 41 12.79 4.84 -2.15
N ILE A 42 12.07 5.93 -1.93
CA ILE A 42 11.71 6.41 -0.58
C ILE A 42 10.93 5.34 0.18
N LYS A 43 9.92 4.74 -0.45
CA LYS A 43 9.16 3.63 0.14
C LYS A 43 10.09 2.47 0.53
N LEU A 44 11.01 2.07 -0.35
CA LEU A 44 11.97 1.01 -0.07
C LEU A 44 12.84 1.34 1.15
N VAL A 45 13.41 2.55 1.22
CA VAL A 45 14.22 3.01 2.35
C VAL A 45 13.44 2.97 3.66
N LEU A 46 12.19 3.44 3.65
CA LEU A 46 11.31 3.38 4.82
C LEU A 46 11.02 1.94 5.25
N LEU A 47 10.76 1.03 4.31
CA LEU A 47 10.53 -0.38 4.60
C LEU A 47 11.78 -1.05 5.17
N ILE A 48 12.97 -0.75 4.64
CA ILE A 48 14.25 -1.26 5.18
C ILE A 48 14.44 -0.75 6.61
N ALA A 49 14.23 0.54 6.85
CA ALA A 49 14.34 1.13 8.18
C ALA A 49 13.38 0.47 9.17
N ALA A 50 12.10 0.27 8.79
CA ALA A 50 11.13 -0.43 9.61
C ALA A 50 11.53 -1.89 9.89
N ALA A 51 12.04 -2.62 8.89
CA ALA A 51 12.50 -4.00 9.06
C ALA A 51 13.69 -4.08 10.01
N VAL A 52 14.67 -3.18 9.88
CA VAL A 52 15.82 -3.10 10.80
C VAL A 52 15.36 -2.81 12.22
N LEU A 53 14.46 -1.83 12.41
CA LEU A 53 13.93 -1.51 13.74
C LEU A 53 13.14 -2.69 14.33
N ALA A 54 12.30 -3.34 13.54
CA ALA A 54 11.54 -4.51 13.98
C ALA A 54 12.47 -5.65 14.44
N VAL A 55 13.49 -5.99 13.66
CA VAL A 55 14.44 -7.06 13.99
C VAL A 55 15.35 -6.69 15.18
N ARG A 56 15.76 -5.43 15.30
CA ARG A 56 16.67 -4.98 16.37
C ARG A 56 15.98 -4.72 17.70
N LEU A 57 14.76 -4.19 17.66
CA LEU A 57 14.02 -3.72 18.85
C LEU A 57 12.84 -4.62 19.22
N GLY A 58 12.48 -5.58 18.35
CA GLY A 58 11.47 -6.58 18.64
C GLY A 58 12.01 -7.74 19.49
N PRO A 59 11.13 -8.48 20.19
CA PRO A 59 9.67 -8.35 20.24
C PRO A 59 9.20 -7.20 21.13
N PHE A 60 8.27 -6.39 20.63
CA PHE A 60 7.74 -5.24 21.37
C PHE A 60 6.80 -5.73 22.49
N PRO A 61 7.08 -5.43 23.78
CA PRO A 61 6.24 -5.90 24.89
C PRO A 61 4.84 -5.28 24.88
N ASP A 62 4.74 -4.01 24.48
CA ASP A 62 3.49 -3.25 24.40
C ASP A 62 3.47 -2.32 23.18
N GLY A 63 2.27 -2.11 22.62
CA GLY A 63 2.07 -1.20 21.48
C GLY A 63 2.25 0.29 21.80
N ASP A 64 2.36 0.65 23.08
CA ASP A 64 2.64 2.01 23.56
C ASP A 64 4.13 2.28 23.80
N HIS A 65 4.99 1.26 23.64
CA HIS A 65 6.43 1.46 23.72
C HIS A 65 6.90 2.39 22.60
N CYS A 66 7.75 3.37 22.92
CA CYS A 66 8.25 4.34 21.95
C CYS A 66 8.81 3.67 20.68
N ALA A 67 9.55 2.57 20.83
CA ALA A 67 10.09 1.81 19.71
C ALA A 67 9.00 1.21 18.80
N ALA A 68 7.89 0.72 19.36
CA ALA A 68 6.75 0.19 18.60
C ALA A 68 6.02 1.32 17.85
N ILE A 69 5.85 2.48 18.49
CA ILE A 69 5.24 3.67 17.87
C ILE A 69 6.10 4.14 16.70
N VAL A 70 7.41 4.32 16.90
CA VAL A 70 8.33 4.78 15.84
C VAL A 70 8.34 3.80 14.67
N THR A 71 8.47 2.50 14.93
CA THR A 71 8.43 1.46 13.89
C THR A 71 7.11 1.50 13.13
N GLY A 72 5.98 1.62 13.85
CA GLY A 72 4.65 1.75 13.26
C GLY A 72 4.52 3.01 12.39
N MET A 73 5.02 4.16 12.84
CA MET A 73 4.95 5.41 12.07
C MET A 73 5.80 5.38 10.80
N ILE A 74 6.94 4.68 10.80
CA ILE A 74 7.73 4.45 9.60
C ILE A 74 6.95 3.58 8.59
N LEU A 75 6.27 2.53 9.06
CA LEU A 75 5.40 1.70 8.22
C LEU A 75 4.20 2.49 7.65
N VAL A 76 3.55 3.32 8.48
CA VAL A 76 2.48 4.23 8.05
C VAL A 76 3.00 5.21 6.99
N SER A 77 4.22 5.73 7.16
CA SER A 77 4.85 6.60 6.18
C SER A 77 5.10 5.89 4.85
N ALA A 78 5.60 4.65 4.88
CA ALA A 78 5.78 3.84 3.68
C ALA A 78 4.45 3.59 2.95
N MET A 79 3.38 3.29 3.70
CA MET A 79 2.03 3.12 3.16
C MET A 79 1.50 4.43 2.55
N ALA A 80 1.72 5.58 3.19
CA ALA A 80 1.33 6.89 2.67
C ALA A 80 2.00 7.20 1.33
N VAL A 81 3.31 6.96 1.23
CA VAL A 81 4.06 7.12 -0.03
C VAL A 81 3.51 6.19 -1.12
N GLN A 82 3.23 4.93 -0.79
CA GLN A 82 2.62 3.97 -1.73
C GLN A 82 1.25 4.46 -2.22
N ASN A 83 0.40 4.95 -1.32
CA ASN A 83 -0.94 5.44 -1.65
C ASN A 83 -0.88 6.69 -2.53
N ALA A 84 0.04 7.63 -2.23
CA ALA A 84 0.29 8.80 -3.06
C ALA A 84 0.79 8.41 -4.46
N ALA A 85 1.79 7.52 -4.55
CA ALA A 85 2.33 7.05 -5.82
C ALA A 85 1.25 6.35 -6.67
N HIS A 86 0.42 5.50 -6.06
CA HIS A 86 -0.67 4.83 -6.74
C HIS A 86 -1.71 5.83 -7.28
N ARG A 87 -2.12 6.80 -6.46
CA ARG A 87 -3.12 7.80 -6.88
C ARG A 87 -2.62 8.72 -7.99
N VAL A 88 -1.33 9.01 -8.05
CA VAL A 88 -0.77 9.92 -9.06
C VAL A 88 -0.39 9.19 -10.34
N HIS A 89 0.20 8.00 -10.25
CA HIS A 89 0.82 7.32 -11.41
C HIS A 89 0.10 6.06 -11.86
N LEU A 90 -0.82 5.52 -11.05
CA LEU A 90 -1.54 4.27 -11.33
C LEU A 90 -3.06 4.48 -11.20
N ALA A 91 -3.55 5.69 -11.47
CA ALA A 91 -4.95 6.06 -11.28
C ALA A 91 -5.94 5.25 -12.15
N SER A 92 -5.47 4.69 -13.27
CA SER A 92 -6.25 3.80 -14.14
C SER A 92 -6.39 2.38 -13.60
N LEU A 93 -5.63 2.02 -12.56
CA LEU A 93 -5.74 0.74 -11.86
C LEU A 93 -6.63 0.93 -10.62
N PRO A 94 -7.42 -0.09 -10.22
CA PRO A 94 -8.15 -0.03 -8.98
C PRO A 94 -7.20 0.18 -7.78
N PRO A 95 -7.57 1.01 -6.78
CA PRO A 95 -6.75 1.22 -5.60
C PRO A 95 -6.39 -0.10 -4.91
N SER A 96 -5.13 -0.26 -4.49
CA SER A 96 -4.64 -1.49 -3.85
C SER A 96 -4.73 -1.49 -2.32
N THR A 97 -5.14 -0.39 -1.69
CA THR A 97 -5.14 -0.21 -0.22
C THR A 97 -6.46 0.26 0.37
N LEU A 98 -7.30 0.95 -0.42
CA LEU A 98 -8.64 1.37 -0.01
C LEU A 98 -9.69 0.40 -0.54
N MET A 99 -9.81 -0.75 0.14
CA MET A 99 -10.65 -1.85 -0.32
C MET A 99 -12.15 -1.60 -0.11
N THR A 100 -12.58 -0.82 0.88
CA THR A 100 -14.01 -0.61 1.14
C THR A 100 -14.73 -0.04 -0.07
N GLY A 101 -14.18 1.00 -0.72
CA GLY A 101 -14.77 1.55 -1.94
C GLY A 101 -14.79 0.54 -3.09
N THR A 102 -13.71 -0.24 -3.25
CA THR A 102 -13.63 -1.29 -4.27
C THR A 102 -14.69 -2.38 -4.02
N THR A 103 -14.84 -2.83 -2.78
CA THR A 103 -15.83 -3.84 -2.37
C THR A 103 -17.26 -3.32 -2.54
N THR A 104 -17.54 -2.08 -2.15
CA THR A 104 -18.86 -1.46 -2.37
C THR A 104 -19.19 -1.42 -3.85
N GLN A 105 -18.24 -0.99 -4.71
CA GLN A 105 -18.45 -0.98 -6.15
C GLN A 105 -18.69 -2.39 -6.72
N ILE A 106 -17.94 -3.40 -6.26
CA ILE A 106 -18.16 -4.80 -6.65
C ILE A 106 -19.61 -5.24 -6.33
N MET A 107 -20.11 -4.89 -5.14
CA MET A 107 -21.47 -5.26 -4.74
C MET A 107 -22.54 -4.53 -5.56
N LEU A 108 -22.31 -3.26 -5.91
CA LEU A 108 -23.19 -2.50 -6.80
C LEU A 108 -23.21 -3.09 -8.21
N ASP A 109 -22.03 -3.40 -8.77
CA ASP A 109 -21.90 -4.01 -10.10
C ASP A 109 -22.61 -5.37 -10.16
N LEU A 110 -22.53 -6.15 -9.08
CA LEU A 110 -23.24 -7.41 -8.98
C LEU A 110 -24.76 -7.21 -8.90
N ALA A 111 -25.22 -6.20 -8.17
CA ALA A 111 -26.64 -5.87 -8.10
C ALA A 111 -27.20 -5.45 -9.47
N ASP A 112 -26.46 -4.63 -10.23
CA ASP A 112 -26.85 -4.21 -11.59
C ASP A 112 -26.95 -5.42 -12.55
N LEU A 113 -26.02 -6.36 -12.44
CA LEU A 113 -26.03 -7.61 -13.23
C LEU A 113 -27.23 -8.51 -12.88
N ILE A 114 -27.63 -8.55 -11.61
CA ILE A 114 -28.81 -9.32 -11.16
C ILE A 114 -30.10 -8.67 -11.63
N TYR A 115 -30.17 -7.33 -11.59
CA TYR A 115 -31.37 -6.58 -11.99
C TYR A 115 -31.60 -6.60 -13.51
N GLY A 116 -30.54 -6.72 -14.31
CA GLY A 116 -30.64 -6.75 -15.77
C GLY A 116 -30.82 -5.34 -16.36
N SER A 117 -29.87 -4.45 -16.09
CA SER A 117 -29.80 -3.12 -16.74
C SER A 117 -29.52 -3.23 -18.24
N SER A 118 -29.40 -2.10 -18.95
CA SER A 118 -29.18 -2.11 -20.40
C SER A 118 -27.98 -3.00 -20.79
N ALA A 119 -27.98 -3.54 -22.01
CA ALA A 119 -26.89 -4.43 -22.46
C ALA A 119 -25.51 -3.74 -22.41
N GLU A 120 -25.48 -2.42 -22.60
CA GLU A 120 -24.28 -1.59 -22.55
C GLU A 120 -23.78 -1.39 -21.11
N ASP A 121 -24.68 -1.14 -20.17
CA ASP A 121 -24.38 -1.03 -18.73
C ASP A 121 -23.91 -2.38 -18.16
N THR A 122 -24.53 -3.47 -18.59
CA THR A 122 -24.20 -4.84 -18.17
C THR A 122 -22.78 -5.22 -18.58
N ALA A 123 -22.36 -4.88 -19.80
CA ALA A 123 -21.01 -5.16 -20.30
C ALA A 123 -19.95 -4.36 -19.54
N ALA A 124 -20.21 -3.07 -19.28
CA ALA A 124 -19.33 -2.21 -18.50
C ALA A 124 -19.17 -2.70 -17.05
N SER A 125 -20.29 -3.04 -16.39
CA SER A 125 -20.31 -3.59 -15.03
C SER A 125 -19.58 -4.92 -14.94
N ARG A 126 -19.75 -5.83 -15.90
CA ARG A 126 -19.02 -7.10 -15.93
C ARG A 126 -17.50 -6.93 -16.05
N SER A 127 -17.06 -6.02 -16.91
CA SER A 127 -15.63 -5.70 -17.10
C SER A 127 -15.00 -5.13 -15.83
N ARG A 128 -15.70 -4.18 -15.19
CA ARG A 128 -15.27 -3.55 -13.93
C ARG A 128 -15.24 -4.57 -12.79
N LEU A 129 -16.30 -5.36 -12.63
CA LEU A 129 -16.41 -6.43 -11.64
C LEU A 129 -15.24 -7.41 -11.73
N ALA A 130 -14.92 -7.91 -12.93
CA ALA A 130 -13.81 -8.84 -13.13
C ALA A 130 -12.47 -8.24 -12.71
N ARG A 131 -12.18 -7.00 -13.11
CA ARG A 131 -10.93 -6.30 -12.76
C ARG A 131 -10.80 -6.06 -11.26
N MET A 132 -11.87 -5.59 -10.62
CA MET A 132 -11.87 -5.25 -9.19
C MET A 132 -11.82 -6.51 -8.32
N SER A 133 -12.54 -7.56 -8.70
CA SER A 133 -12.49 -8.86 -8.02
C SER A 133 -11.10 -9.49 -8.11
N GLY A 134 -10.44 -9.40 -9.28
CA GLY A 134 -9.05 -9.82 -9.43
C GLY A 134 -8.10 -9.10 -8.47
N MET A 135 -8.26 -7.78 -8.28
CA MET A 135 -7.45 -7.03 -7.30
C MET A 135 -7.73 -7.44 -5.86
N VAL A 136 -8.99 -7.70 -5.50
CA VAL A 136 -9.36 -8.21 -4.17
C VAL A 136 -8.76 -9.60 -3.92
N ALA A 137 -8.78 -10.49 -4.92
CA ALA A 137 -8.17 -11.82 -4.81
C ALA A 137 -6.65 -11.73 -4.58
N VAL A 138 -5.94 -10.89 -5.34
CA VAL A 138 -4.50 -10.68 -5.14
C VAL A 138 -4.20 -10.08 -3.76
N PHE A 139 -5.03 -9.13 -3.29
CA PHE A 139 -4.91 -8.57 -1.95
C PHE A 139 -5.09 -9.65 -0.86
N ALA A 140 -6.14 -10.47 -0.98
CA ALA A 140 -6.42 -11.56 -0.04
C ALA A 140 -5.28 -12.60 0.00
N LEU A 141 -4.74 -12.97 -1.16
CA LEU A 141 -3.57 -13.86 -1.26
C LEU A 141 -2.33 -13.23 -0.59
N GLY A 142 -2.12 -11.93 -0.77
CA GLY A 142 -1.04 -11.19 -0.11
C GLY A 142 -1.18 -11.21 1.42
N CYS A 143 -2.39 -10.97 1.94
CA CYS A 143 -2.68 -11.05 3.38
C CYS A 143 -2.47 -12.47 3.94
N GLY A 144 -2.96 -13.50 3.24
CA GLY A 144 -2.75 -14.89 3.63
C GLY A 144 -1.27 -15.28 3.65
N THR A 145 -0.53 -14.89 2.62
CA THR A 145 0.92 -15.12 2.54
C THR A 145 1.67 -14.41 3.66
N ALA A 146 1.32 -13.16 3.97
CA ALA A 146 1.92 -12.40 5.05
C ALA A 146 1.66 -13.04 6.43
N ALA A 147 0.44 -13.52 6.67
CA ALA A 147 0.09 -14.24 7.90
C ALA A 147 0.89 -15.54 8.05
N LEU A 148 0.96 -16.35 6.99
CA LEU A 148 1.75 -17.58 6.97
C LEU A 148 3.24 -17.33 7.20
N LEU A 149 3.79 -16.28 6.59
CA LEU A 149 5.18 -15.91 6.77
C LEU A 149 5.45 -15.45 8.21
N HIS A 150 4.53 -14.67 8.80
CA HIS A 150 4.67 -14.23 10.18
C HIS A 150 4.64 -15.39 11.17
N VAL A 151 3.80 -16.41 10.95
CA VAL A 151 3.78 -17.62 11.79
C VAL A 151 5.09 -18.41 11.70
N GLN A 152 5.70 -18.47 10.50
CA GLN A 152 6.92 -19.27 10.30
C GLN A 152 8.21 -18.58 10.74
N ILE A 153 8.33 -17.27 10.53
CA ILE A 153 9.60 -16.54 10.75
C ILE A 153 9.46 -15.30 11.66
N CYS A 154 8.29 -15.11 12.30
CA CYS A 154 8.01 -14.05 13.28
C CYS A 154 8.47 -12.66 12.80
N VAL A 155 9.42 -12.04 13.51
CA VAL A 155 9.90 -10.68 13.23
C VAL A 155 10.64 -10.58 11.89
N TRP A 156 11.18 -11.68 11.38
CA TRP A 156 11.85 -11.69 10.08
C TRP A 156 10.88 -11.57 8.91
N SER A 157 9.57 -11.71 9.12
CA SER A 157 8.56 -11.46 8.08
C SER A 157 8.61 -10.01 7.57
N PHE A 158 9.12 -9.07 8.37
CA PHE A 158 9.33 -7.68 7.96
C PHE A 158 10.46 -7.50 6.92
N ALA A 159 11.28 -8.52 6.65
CA ALA A 159 12.26 -8.49 5.56
C ALA A 159 11.61 -8.68 4.17
N ALA A 160 10.42 -9.27 4.10
CA ALA A 160 9.76 -9.53 2.81
C ALA A 160 9.31 -8.25 2.07
N PRO A 161 8.66 -7.25 2.71
CA PRO A 161 8.24 -6.02 2.01
C PRO A 161 9.40 -5.25 1.35
N PRO A 162 10.58 -5.05 1.98
CA PRO A 162 11.75 -4.50 1.32
C PRO A 162 12.18 -5.27 0.06
N VAL A 163 12.21 -6.61 0.14
CA VAL A 163 12.59 -7.46 -1.01
C VAL A 163 11.62 -7.28 -2.18
N VAL A 164 10.31 -7.31 -1.90
CA VAL A 164 9.28 -7.08 -2.93
C VAL A 164 9.39 -5.66 -3.53
N ALA A 165 9.64 -4.65 -2.69
CA ALA A 165 9.83 -3.28 -3.16
C ALA A 165 11.09 -3.15 -4.04
N LEU A 166 12.19 -3.82 -3.69
CA LEU A 166 13.41 -3.85 -4.49
C LEU A 166 13.18 -4.53 -5.84
N LEU A 167 12.53 -5.70 -5.87
CA LEU A 167 12.17 -6.38 -7.10
C LEU A 167 11.31 -5.50 -8.00
N SER A 168 10.34 -4.76 -7.43
CA SER A 168 9.50 -3.83 -8.19
C SER A 168 10.29 -2.68 -8.83
N LEU A 169 11.37 -2.23 -8.17
CA LEU A 169 12.27 -1.22 -8.72
C LEU A 169 13.14 -1.80 -9.84
N ILE A 170 13.64 -3.02 -9.71
CA ILE A 170 14.46 -3.69 -10.74
C ILE A 170 13.63 -3.95 -12.01
N VAL A 171 12.43 -4.51 -11.86
CA VAL A 171 11.53 -4.79 -12.99
C VAL A 171 11.13 -3.51 -13.73
N ARG A 172 10.98 -2.39 -13.02
CA ARG A 172 10.64 -1.10 -13.64
C ARG A 172 11.85 -0.34 -14.17
N GLY A 173 13.02 -0.53 -13.59
CA GLY A 173 14.28 0.03 -14.08
C GLY A 173 14.77 -0.65 -15.36
N SER A 174 14.34 -1.88 -15.62
CA SER A 174 14.59 -2.60 -16.88
C SER A 174 13.55 -2.30 -17.98
N ALA A 175 12.43 -1.66 -17.63
CA ALA A 175 11.34 -1.32 -18.55
C ALA A 175 11.46 0.10 -19.16
N THR A 176 12.58 0.80 -18.96
CA THR A 176 12.89 2.07 -19.63
C THR A 176 13.93 1.85 -20.73
N PRO A 177 13.61 2.02 -22.02
CA PRO A 177 14.61 2.44 -23.01
C PRO A 177 15.12 3.85 -22.71
#